data_AF-A0A1G5S255-F1
#
_entry.id   AF-A0A1G5S255-F1
#
_cell.length_a   1.000
_cell.length_b   1.000
_cell.length_c   1.000
_cell.angle_alpha   90.00
_cell.angle_beta   90.00
_cell.angle_gamma   90.00
#
_symmetry.space_group_name_H-M   'P 1'
#
loop_
_entity.id
_entity.type
_entity.pdbx_description
1 polymer ?
#
loop_
_entity_poly.entity_id
_entity_poly.type
_entity_poly.pdbx_seq_one_letter_code
_entity_poly.pdbx_strand_id
1 'polypeptide(L)'
;MTTLAKAGNGTTLMIGATVVGEVKKISPLGSKRDEIDVTTLSSAAKEFILGMADYGSVTVTVNWYPGDAGQTAIRTAFANQTTDTYTITFPSSLGATYVFQALVLEAPGPEVGNDVLQSEIILRCTGAAELGLTASTGISALALSAGTPAPTFATGTLNYYCTWTSTTSTTVTVTAASHTIHLYVDGVFTEALTSGAVSASIGTFGTQSSKKLDIIVWESGKIPKVYTIIATRTT
;
A
#
# COMPACT_ATOMS: atom_id res chain seq x y z
N MET A 1 15.50 23.73 26.19
CA MET A 1 15.44 22.71 25.12
C MET A 1 14.60 23.27 23.99
N THR A 2 15.11 23.28 22.75
CA THR A 2 14.30 23.64 21.58
C THR A 2 13.28 22.53 21.32
N THR A 3 12.07 22.90 20.90
CA THR A 3 11.03 21.91 20.61
C THR A 3 11.43 21.04 19.42
N LEU A 4 11.23 19.72 19.55
CA LEU A 4 11.38 18.77 18.45
C LEU A 4 10.08 18.61 17.63
N ALA A 5 8.98 19.25 18.06
CA ALA A 5 7.69 19.18 17.36
C ALA A 5 7.80 19.75 15.94
N LYS A 6 7.15 19.08 14.98
CA LYS A 6 7.09 19.47 13.57
C LYS A 6 5.63 19.62 13.13
N ALA A 7 5.38 20.55 12.22
CA ALA A 7 4.09 20.64 11.54
C ALA A 7 3.93 19.47 10.55
N GLY A 8 2.69 19.02 10.32
CA GLY A 8 2.39 17.90 9.41
C GLY A 8 2.41 18.25 7.92
N ASN A 9 2.76 19.49 7.54
CA ASN A 9 2.76 19.95 6.15
C ASN A 9 3.75 19.12 5.31
N GLY A 10 3.25 18.53 4.21
CA GLY A 10 4.03 17.62 3.35
C GLY A 10 3.77 16.14 3.63
N THR A 11 2.82 15.81 4.50
CA THR A 11 2.34 14.43 4.66
C THR A 11 1.65 13.97 3.38
N THR A 12 1.97 12.76 2.90
CA THR A 12 1.34 12.15 1.71
C THR A 12 0.64 10.84 2.08
N LEU A 13 -0.37 10.49 1.30
CA LEU A 13 -1.05 9.19 1.34
C LEU A 13 -0.87 8.49 0.00
N MET A 14 -0.58 7.19 0.02
CA MET A 14 -0.55 6.33 -1.16
C MET A 14 -1.48 5.13 -0.97
N ILE A 15 -2.11 4.70 -2.07
CA ILE A 15 -2.73 3.38 -2.21
C ILE A 15 -1.86 2.57 -3.17
N GLY A 16 -1.35 1.43 -2.70
CA GLY A 16 -0.25 0.75 -3.36
C GLY A 16 0.93 1.71 -3.57
N ALA A 17 1.34 1.89 -4.83
CA ALA A 17 2.39 2.82 -5.23
C ALA A 17 1.87 4.17 -5.77
N THR A 18 0.55 4.37 -5.77
CA THR A 18 -0.09 5.55 -6.37
C THR A 18 -0.36 6.60 -5.30
N VAL A 19 0.17 7.80 -5.49
CA VAL A 19 -0.08 8.95 -4.60
C VAL A 19 -1.52 9.41 -4.75
N VAL A 20 -2.18 9.65 -3.61
CA VAL A 20 -3.49 10.29 -3.53
C VAL A 20 -3.27 11.79 -3.52
N GLY A 21 -3.74 12.47 -4.57
CA GLY A 21 -3.63 13.92 -4.69
C GLY A 21 -4.60 14.66 -3.78
N GLU A 22 -4.30 15.95 -3.53
CA GLU A 22 -5.21 16.89 -2.85
C GLU A 22 -5.65 16.48 -1.44
N VAL A 23 -4.81 15.75 -0.70
CA VAL A 23 -5.11 15.35 0.68
C VAL A 23 -5.03 16.56 1.61
N LYS A 24 -6.15 16.83 2.29
CA LYS A 24 -6.31 17.96 3.21
C LYS A 24 -6.14 17.56 4.67
N LYS A 25 -6.60 16.36 5.02
CA LYS A 25 -6.57 15.86 6.40
C LYS A 25 -6.55 14.33 6.41
N ILE A 26 -5.80 13.76 7.34
CA ILE A 26 -5.80 12.33 7.64
C ILE A 26 -6.02 12.21 9.15
N SER A 27 -6.97 11.39 9.59
CA SER A 27 -7.15 11.09 11.02
C SER A 27 -6.00 10.20 11.54
N PRO A 28 -5.68 10.23 12.84
CA PRO A 28 -4.75 9.26 13.40
C PRO A 28 -5.26 7.83 13.20
N LEU A 29 -4.34 6.88 13.09
CA LEU A 29 -4.64 5.46 13.22
C LEU A 29 -5.17 5.17 14.63
N GLY A 30 -6.17 4.31 14.73
CA GLY A 30 -6.64 3.80 16.01
C GLY A 30 -5.59 2.91 16.67
N SER A 31 -5.73 2.69 17.97
CA SER A 31 -4.88 1.78 18.74
C SER A 31 -5.68 1.24 19.92
N LYS A 32 -6.62 0.34 19.65
CA LYS A 32 -7.47 -0.29 20.67
C LYS A 32 -7.24 -1.79 20.70
N ARG A 33 -7.48 -2.38 21.86
CA ARG A 33 -7.53 -3.84 22.08
C ARG A 33 -8.74 -4.13 22.93
N ASP A 34 -9.40 -5.23 22.65
CA ASP A 34 -10.49 -5.70 23.49
C ASP A 34 -9.94 -6.28 24.79
N GLU A 35 -10.67 -6.09 25.88
CA GLU A 35 -10.39 -6.72 27.18
C GLU A 35 -11.19 -8.02 27.29
N ILE A 36 -10.52 -9.12 27.61
CA ILE A 36 -11.15 -10.40 27.90
C ILE A 36 -11.06 -10.60 29.42
N ASP A 37 -12.21 -10.57 30.08
CA ASP A 37 -12.34 -10.84 31.51
C ASP A 37 -12.11 -12.34 31.76
N VAL A 38 -11.13 -12.65 32.61
CA VAL A 38 -10.76 -14.02 33.02
C VAL A 38 -10.93 -14.23 34.52
N THR A 39 -11.68 -13.33 35.18
CA THR A 39 -11.91 -13.36 36.63
C THR A 39 -12.58 -14.67 37.05
N THR A 40 -12.03 -15.30 38.09
CA THR A 40 -12.57 -16.53 38.67
C THR A 40 -13.26 -16.25 40.00
N LEU A 41 -14.05 -17.21 40.51
CA LEU A 41 -14.68 -17.09 41.84
C LEU A 41 -13.66 -17.05 43.00
N SER A 42 -12.42 -17.49 42.76
CA SER A 42 -11.30 -17.38 43.69
C SER A 42 -10.50 -16.08 43.54
N SER A 43 -10.74 -15.30 42.48
CA SER A 43 -10.00 -14.06 42.23
C SER A 43 -10.44 -12.99 43.24
N ALA A 44 -9.47 -12.34 43.89
CA ALA A 44 -9.73 -11.28 44.86
C ALA A 44 -10.07 -9.92 44.20
N ALA A 45 -9.79 -9.78 42.91
CA ALA A 45 -10.09 -8.63 42.07
C ALA A 45 -10.28 -9.08 40.62
N LYS A 46 -10.73 -8.19 39.74
CA LYS A 46 -10.89 -8.51 38.32
C LYS A 46 -9.55 -8.73 37.63
N GLU A 47 -9.48 -9.72 36.77
CA GLU A 47 -8.30 -10.09 35.99
C GLU A 47 -8.64 -10.09 34.50
N PHE A 48 -7.75 -9.52 33.68
CA PHE A 48 -7.99 -9.34 32.24
C PHE A 48 -6.78 -9.78 31.41
N ILE A 49 -7.06 -10.33 30.23
CA ILE A 49 -6.08 -10.49 29.15
C ILE A 49 -6.50 -9.64 27.94
N LEU A 50 -5.54 -9.17 27.16
CA LEU A 50 -5.81 -8.32 25.99
C LEU A 50 -6.00 -9.16 24.72
N GLY A 51 -7.04 -8.83 23.95
CA GLY A 51 -7.33 -9.40 22.65
C GLY A 51 -6.44 -8.88 21.52
N MET A 52 -6.85 -9.18 20.28
CA MET A 52 -6.18 -8.70 19.07
C MET A 52 -6.30 -7.16 18.98
N ALA A 53 -5.30 -6.53 18.36
CA ALA A 53 -5.35 -5.09 18.13
C ALA A 53 -6.32 -4.75 17.00
N ASP A 54 -7.19 -3.76 17.24
CA ASP A 54 -8.00 -3.09 16.22
C ASP A 54 -7.46 -1.67 16.02
N TYR A 55 -6.94 -1.42 14.82
CA TYR A 55 -6.40 -0.13 14.41
C TYR A 55 -7.48 0.84 13.90
N GLY A 56 -8.76 0.45 13.97
CA GLY A 56 -9.88 1.34 13.76
C GLY A 56 -10.12 1.66 12.29
N SER A 57 -10.59 2.88 12.04
CA SER A 57 -10.74 3.42 10.70
C SER A 57 -9.92 4.70 10.58
N VAL A 58 -9.39 4.94 9.37
CA VAL A 58 -8.72 6.18 8.99
C VAL A 58 -9.63 6.97 8.09
N THR A 59 -9.95 8.19 8.51
CA THR A 59 -10.71 9.16 7.72
C THR A 59 -9.76 10.07 6.97
N VAL A 60 -9.92 10.15 5.65
CA VAL A 60 -9.12 10.97 4.74
C VAL A 60 -10.02 11.98 4.05
N THR A 61 -9.76 13.27 4.28
CA THR A 61 -10.45 14.36 3.58
C THR A 61 -9.58 14.81 2.40
N VAL A 62 -10.15 14.83 1.20
CA VAL A 62 -9.48 15.30 -0.03
C VAL A 62 -10.28 16.41 -0.70
N ASN A 63 -9.60 17.33 -1.42
CA ASN A 63 -10.31 18.08 -2.47
C ASN A 63 -10.59 17.10 -3.61
N TRP A 64 -11.85 17.00 -3.99
CA TRP A 64 -12.26 16.00 -4.97
C TRP A 64 -11.75 16.38 -6.36
N TYR A 65 -10.97 15.48 -6.96
CA TYR A 65 -10.45 15.63 -8.30
C TYR A 65 -10.63 14.32 -9.07
N PRO A 66 -11.50 14.28 -10.10
CA PRO A 66 -11.80 13.04 -10.81
C PRO A 66 -10.62 12.55 -11.65
N GLY A 67 -9.73 13.47 -12.07
CA GLY A 67 -8.51 13.15 -12.81
C GLY A 67 -7.36 12.61 -11.96
N ASP A 68 -7.49 12.59 -10.62
CA ASP A 68 -6.45 12.05 -9.75
C ASP A 68 -6.39 10.53 -9.85
N ALA A 69 -5.19 10.00 -10.10
CA ALA A 69 -4.96 8.56 -10.20
C ALA A 69 -5.18 7.85 -8.86
N GLY A 70 -4.77 8.47 -7.74
CA GLY A 70 -4.92 7.88 -6.40
C GLY A 70 -6.37 7.86 -5.92
N GLN A 71 -7.13 8.94 -6.12
CA GLN A 71 -8.57 8.96 -5.82
C GLN A 71 -9.34 7.95 -6.69
N THR A 72 -8.93 7.78 -7.96
CA THR A 72 -9.51 6.76 -8.85
C THR A 72 -9.16 5.35 -8.40
N ALA A 73 -7.94 5.11 -7.94
CA ALA A 73 -7.54 3.83 -7.36
C ALA A 73 -8.35 3.50 -6.09
N ILE A 74 -8.61 4.47 -5.21
CA ILE A 74 -9.49 4.29 -4.04
C ILE A 74 -10.91 3.91 -4.46
N ARG A 75 -11.50 4.61 -5.44
CA ARG A 75 -12.85 4.28 -5.95
C ARG A 75 -12.89 2.88 -6.58
N THR A 76 -11.82 2.49 -7.26
CA THR A 76 -11.68 1.15 -7.85
C THR A 76 -11.57 0.08 -6.76
N ALA A 77 -10.79 0.33 -5.70
CA ALA A 77 -10.68 -0.55 -4.55
C ALA A 77 -12.02 -0.71 -3.81
N PHE A 78 -12.79 0.37 -3.68
CA PHE A 78 -14.16 0.31 -3.15
C PHE A 78 -15.07 -0.59 -4.00
N ALA A 79 -15.09 -0.41 -5.32
CA ALA A 79 -15.92 -1.21 -6.23
C ALA A 79 -15.52 -2.70 -6.23
N ASN A 80 -14.22 -2.98 -6.15
CA ASN A 80 -13.69 -4.34 -6.18
C ASN A 80 -13.61 -5.01 -4.79
N GLN A 81 -13.89 -4.26 -3.71
CA GLN A 81 -13.77 -4.70 -2.32
C GLN A 81 -12.39 -5.28 -1.99
N THR A 82 -11.33 -4.70 -2.56
CA THR A 82 -9.96 -5.16 -2.34
C THR A 82 -9.41 -4.67 -1.00
N THR A 83 -8.57 -5.50 -0.39
CA THR A 83 -7.74 -5.09 0.74
C THR A 83 -6.43 -4.58 0.19
N ASP A 84 -6.21 -3.27 0.32
CA ASP A 84 -5.07 -2.58 -0.28
C ASP A 84 -4.07 -2.12 0.77
N THR A 85 -2.82 -1.97 0.33
CA THR A 85 -1.75 -1.38 1.15
C THR A 85 -1.82 0.13 1.07
N TYR A 86 -1.88 0.78 2.23
CA TYR A 86 -1.85 2.22 2.37
C TYR A 86 -0.58 2.65 3.08
N THR A 87 0.01 3.73 2.57
CA THR A 87 1.23 4.31 3.13
C THR A 87 1.01 5.78 3.43
N ILE A 88 1.15 6.18 4.70
CA ILE A 88 1.17 7.58 5.12
C ILE A 88 2.63 7.96 5.34
N THR A 89 3.18 8.81 4.50
CA THR A 89 4.56 9.31 4.67
C THR A 89 4.51 10.69 5.28
N PHE A 90 5.07 10.84 6.48
CA PHE A 90 5.21 12.15 7.12
C PHE A 90 6.32 12.96 6.43
N PRO A 91 6.36 14.29 6.65
CA PRO A 91 7.38 15.14 6.08
C PRO A 91 8.79 14.62 6.38
N SER A 92 9.73 14.85 5.48
CA SER A 92 11.13 14.39 5.61
C SER A 92 11.82 14.86 6.90
N SER A 93 11.33 15.95 7.49
CA SER A 93 11.79 16.45 8.80
C SER A 93 11.42 15.55 9.98
N LEU A 94 10.43 14.67 9.83
CA LEU A 94 10.05 13.61 10.78
C LEU A 94 10.62 12.24 10.38
N GLY A 95 10.80 11.99 9.07
CA GLY A 95 11.46 10.77 8.58
C GLY A 95 10.72 9.48 8.90
N ALA A 96 9.40 9.54 9.05
CA ALA A 96 8.56 8.45 9.51
C ALA A 96 7.46 8.12 8.51
N THR A 97 7.09 6.85 8.42
CA THR A 97 6.03 6.37 7.53
C THR A 97 5.17 5.34 8.25
N TYR A 98 3.85 5.49 8.21
CA TYR A 98 2.94 4.42 8.58
C TYR A 98 2.61 3.54 7.38
N VAL A 99 2.63 2.24 7.60
CA VAL A 99 2.20 1.22 6.64
C VAL A 99 1.08 0.41 7.27
N PHE A 100 -0.03 0.27 6.57
CA PHE A 100 -1.17 -0.53 7.03
C PHE A 100 -1.94 -1.07 5.83
N GLN A 101 -2.78 -2.07 6.07
CA GLN A 101 -3.74 -2.54 5.08
C GLN A 101 -5.13 -2.09 5.47
N ALA A 102 -5.97 -1.78 4.49
CA ALA A 102 -7.34 -1.37 4.73
C ALA A 102 -8.27 -1.74 3.58
N LEU A 103 -9.55 -1.84 3.89
CA LEU A 103 -10.63 -1.84 2.91
C LEU A 103 -11.26 -0.45 2.87
N VAL A 104 -11.71 -0.01 1.69
CA VAL A 104 -12.45 1.24 1.56
C VAL A 104 -13.89 1.00 2.03
N LEU A 105 -14.28 1.63 3.14
CA LEU A 105 -15.63 1.53 3.68
C LEU A 105 -16.56 2.57 3.03
N GLU A 106 -16.06 3.80 2.84
CA GLU A 106 -16.79 4.89 2.19
C GLU A 106 -15.86 5.67 1.26
N ALA A 107 -16.32 5.97 0.05
CA ALA A 107 -15.66 6.86 -0.90
C ALA A 107 -16.71 7.65 -1.71
N PRO A 108 -17.51 8.52 -1.05
CA PRO A 108 -18.59 9.25 -1.70
C PRO A 108 -18.08 10.26 -2.72
N GLY A 109 -18.95 10.62 -3.67
CA GLY A 109 -18.75 11.82 -4.49
C GLY A 109 -18.75 13.08 -3.64
N PRO A 110 -18.31 14.23 -4.19
CA PRO A 110 -18.29 15.46 -3.42
C PRO A 110 -19.71 16.00 -3.21
N GLU A 111 -19.90 16.69 -2.10
CA GLU A 111 -21.07 17.56 -1.95
C GLU A 111 -20.98 18.73 -2.96
N VAL A 112 -22.11 19.09 -3.57
CA VAL A 112 -22.18 20.15 -4.58
C VAL A 112 -22.80 21.40 -3.97
N GLY A 113 -22.00 22.46 -3.87
CA GLY A 113 -22.40 23.78 -3.36
C GLY A 113 -21.49 24.88 -3.91
N ASN A 114 -21.64 26.12 -3.43
CA ASN A 114 -20.77 27.24 -3.79
C ASN A 114 -19.46 27.23 -2.98
N ASP A 115 -18.85 26.06 -2.84
CA ASP A 115 -17.67 25.79 -2.01
C ASP A 115 -16.72 24.79 -2.70
N VAL A 116 -15.54 24.58 -2.12
CA VAL A 116 -14.57 23.60 -2.63
C VAL A 116 -15.17 22.19 -2.54
N LEU A 117 -15.25 21.50 -3.68
CA LEU A 117 -15.65 20.10 -3.75
C LEU A 117 -14.71 19.25 -2.89
N GLN A 118 -15.24 18.69 -1.81
CA GLN A 118 -14.51 17.84 -0.88
C GLN A 118 -15.19 16.48 -0.79
N SER A 119 -14.38 15.44 -0.59
CA SER A 119 -14.84 14.08 -0.31
C SER A 119 -14.15 13.56 0.94
N GLU A 120 -14.92 12.89 1.78
CA GLU A 120 -14.42 12.22 2.98
C GLU A 120 -14.43 10.71 2.75
N ILE A 121 -13.24 10.13 2.68
CA ILE A 121 -13.02 8.70 2.45
C ILE A 121 -12.77 8.03 3.80
N ILE A 122 -13.42 6.90 4.05
CA ILE A 122 -13.21 6.10 5.27
C ILE A 122 -12.55 4.79 4.89
N LEU A 123 -11.37 4.54 5.46
CA LEU A 123 -10.60 3.32 5.31
C LEU A 123 -10.73 2.50 6.58
N ARG A 124 -11.25 1.27 6.51
CA ARG A 124 -11.28 0.34 7.65
C ARG A 124 -9.98 -0.44 7.68
N CYS A 125 -9.14 -0.19 8.69
CA CYS A 125 -7.87 -0.88 8.83
C CYS A 125 -8.07 -2.37 9.10
N THR A 126 -7.19 -3.20 8.55
CA THR A 126 -7.12 -4.63 8.79
C THR A 126 -5.68 -5.06 8.97
N GLY A 127 -5.45 -6.05 9.83
CA GLY A 127 -4.10 -6.44 10.24
C GLY A 127 -3.38 -5.35 11.05
N ALA A 128 -2.06 -5.45 11.11
CA ALA A 128 -1.23 -4.52 11.85
C ALA A 128 -1.02 -3.21 11.08
N ALA A 129 -1.07 -2.09 11.79
CA ALA A 129 -0.53 -0.82 11.33
C ALA A 129 0.82 -0.57 12.03
N GLU A 130 1.85 -0.29 11.25
CA GLU A 130 3.23 -0.21 11.74
C GLU A 130 3.90 1.10 11.34
N LEU A 131 4.68 1.66 12.28
CA LEU A 131 5.50 2.83 12.05
C LEU A 131 6.90 2.40 11.61
N GLY A 132 7.31 2.83 10.43
CA GLY A 132 8.67 2.67 9.90
C GLY A 132 9.48 3.95 10.04
N LEU A 133 10.72 3.79 10.51
CA LEU A 133 11.74 4.86 10.59
C LEU A 133 12.99 4.54 9.76
N THR A 134 13.05 3.34 9.19
CA THR A 134 14.19 2.86 8.41
C THR A 134 13.67 2.17 7.16
N ALA A 135 14.34 2.38 6.03
CA ALA A 135 13.97 1.76 4.77
C ALA A 135 14.11 0.23 4.81
N SER A 136 13.17 -0.46 4.17
CA SER A 136 13.23 -1.89 3.91
C SER A 136 14.52 -2.27 3.17
N THR A 137 15.07 -3.45 3.46
CA THR A 137 16.24 -3.98 2.75
C THR A 137 15.91 -4.24 1.28
N GLY A 138 14.68 -4.63 0.96
CA GLY A 138 14.18 -4.81 -0.39
C GLY A 138 14.32 -6.25 -0.88
N ILE A 139 14.23 -6.44 -2.20
CA ILE A 139 14.26 -7.77 -2.80
C ILE A 139 15.69 -8.22 -3.11
N SER A 140 15.92 -9.53 -3.10
CA SER A 140 17.18 -10.18 -3.42
C SER A 140 17.19 -10.86 -4.80
N ALA A 141 16.02 -11.02 -5.43
CA ALA A 141 15.90 -11.45 -6.83
C ALA A 141 14.60 -10.95 -7.44
N LEU A 142 14.64 -10.68 -8.75
CA LEU A 142 13.50 -10.35 -9.60
C LEU A 142 13.64 -11.09 -10.93
N ALA A 143 12.62 -11.83 -11.31
CA ALA A 143 12.53 -12.49 -12.61
C ALA A 143 11.12 -12.36 -13.18
N LEU A 144 11.02 -12.28 -14.51
CA LEU A 144 9.77 -12.42 -15.24
C LEU A 144 9.87 -13.64 -16.14
N SER A 145 8.76 -14.35 -16.38
CA SER A 145 8.75 -15.49 -17.30
C SER A 145 8.88 -15.08 -18.77
N ALA A 146 8.61 -13.81 -19.09
CA ALA A 146 8.80 -13.23 -20.41
C ALA A 146 9.76 -12.04 -20.34
N GLY A 147 10.83 -12.10 -21.14
CA GLY A 147 11.90 -11.10 -21.15
C GLY A 147 12.87 -11.21 -19.97
N THR A 148 13.78 -10.25 -19.84
CA THR A 148 14.70 -10.13 -18.70
C THR A 148 14.66 -8.70 -18.19
N PRO A 149 14.59 -8.48 -16.86
CA PRO A 149 14.65 -7.14 -16.29
C PRO A 149 15.91 -6.38 -16.73
N ALA A 150 15.71 -5.16 -17.20
CA ALA A 150 16.77 -4.23 -17.55
C ALA A 150 16.55 -2.91 -16.79
N PRO A 151 17.60 -2.33 -16.16
CA PRO A 151 18.98 -2.83 -16.08
C PRO A 151 19.08 -4.16 -15.33
N THR A 152 20.23 -4.86 -15.43
CA THR A 152 20.44 -6.12 -14.69
C THR A 152 20.10 -5.94 -13.22
N PHE A 153 19.40 -6.92 -12.66
CA PHE A 153 18.87 -6.84 -11.31
C PHE A 153 19.94 -6.43 -10.29
N ALA A 154 19.61 -5.43 -9.49
CA ALA A 154 20.36 -5.03 -8.31
C ALA A 154 19.37 -4.55 -7.25
N THR A 155 19.57 -4.94 -5.99
CA THR A 155 18.65 -4.61 -4.87
C THR A 155 18.36 -3.10 -4.74
N GLY A 156 19.33 -2.25 -5.07
CA GLY A 156 19.20 -0.79 -5.03
C GLY A 156 18.49 -0.16 -6.24
N THR A 157 18.33 -0.89 -7.34
CA THR A 157 17.61 -0.42 -8.52
C THR A 157 16.12 -0.67 -8.35
N LEU A 158 15.32 0.40 -8.41
CA LEU A 158 13.88 0.35 -8.20
C LEU A 158 13.06 0.34 -9.49
N ASN A 159 13.64 0.76 -10.62
CA ASN A 159 12.93 0.87 -11.89
C ASN A 159 13.53 -0.08 -12.92
N TYR A 160 12.66 -0.87 -13.56
CA TYR A 160 13.04 -1.80 -14.60
C TYR A 160 12.08 -1.70 -15.79
N TYR A 161 12.57 -2.13 -16.94
CA TYR A 161 11.75 -2.47 -18.09
C TYR A 161 12.01 -3.93 -18.47
N CYS A 162 11.01 -4.59 -19.01
CA CYS A 162 11.11 -5.96 -19.51
C CYS A 162 10.36 -6.06 -20.83
N THR A 163 11.03 -6.52 -21.88
CA THR A 163 10.43 -6.61 -23.22
C THR A 163 10.52 -8.02 -23.78
N TRP A 164 9.50 -8.42 -24.54
CA TRP A 164 9.43 -9.69 -25.26
C TRP A 164 8.48 -9.60 -26.46
N THR A 165 8.46 -10.61 -27.32
CA THR A 165 7.76 -10.56 -28.63
C THR A 165 6.63 -11.58 -28.77
N SER A 166 6.67 -12.70 -28.05
CA SER A 166 5.82 -13.86 -28.37
C SER A 166 4.62 -14.06 -27.46
N THR A 167 4.81 -14.05 -26.14
CA THR A 167 3.75 -14.44 -25.18
C THR A 167 2.76 -13.31 -24.91
N THR A 168 1.48 -13.64 -24.80
CA THR A 168 0.40 -12.69 -24.45
C THR A 168 0.24 -12.51 -22.92
N SER A 169 1.05 -13.24 -22.16
CA SER A 169 1.11 -13.19 -20.70
C SER A 169 2.55 -13.30 -20.20
N THR A 170 2.73 -12.89 -18.96
CA THR A 170 3.96 -13.07 -18.19
C THR A 170 3.60 -13.39 -16.74
N THR A 171 4.57 -13.84 -15.96
CA THR A 171 4.49 -14.00 -14.51
C THR A 171 5.69 -13.30 -13.90
N VAL A 172 5.61 -12.96 -12.62
CA VAL A 172 6.73 -12.39 -11.87
C VAL A 172 7.10 -13.33 -10.73
N THR A 173 8.41 -13.44 -10.48
CA THR A 173 8.96 -14.15 -9.32
C THR A 173 9.86 -13.18 -8.57
N VAL A 174 9.57 -13.00 -7.29
CA VAL A 174 10.29 -12.07 -6.41
C VAL A 174 10.79 -12.83 -5.22
N THR A 175 12.06 -12.66 -4.86
CA THR A 175 12.63 -13.25 -3.64
C THR A 175 13.01 -12.15 -2.67
N ALA A 176 12.56 -12.28 -1.42
CA ALA A 176 12.96 -11.46 -0.30
C ALA A 176 12.84 -12.26 1.01
N ALA A 177 13.65 -11.95 2.02
CA ALA A 177 13.66 -12.67 3.29
C ALA A 177 12.81 -11.92 4.33
N SER A 178 11.76 -12.54 4.88
CA SER A 178 10.91 -11.94 5.93
C SER A 178 10.20 -10.64 5.51
N HIS A 179 9.80 -10.56 4.24
CA HIS A 179 9.03 -9.43 3.71
C HIS A 179 7.59 -9.82 3.43
N THR A 180 6.69 -8.86 3.59
CA THR A 180 5.41 -8.85 2.86
C THR A 180 5.65 -8.31 1.46
N ILE A 181 5.10 -8.97 0.43
CA ILE A 181 5.32 -8.63 -0.98
C ILE A 181 3.96 -8.53 -1.66
N HIS A 182 3.56 -7.33 -2.06
CA HIS A 182 2.29 -7.12 -2.77
C HIS A 182 2.53 -6.64 -4.19
N LEU A 183 1.85 -7.29 -5.14
CA LEU A 183 1.88 -6.98 -6.56
C LEU A 183 0.66 -6.16 -6.95
N TYR A 184 0.91 -5.03 -7.59
CA TYR A 184 -0.06 -4.18 -8.24
C TYR A 184 0.18 -4.19 -9.75
N VAL A 185 -0.88 -4.37 -10.53
CA VAL A 185 -0.84 -4.25 -11.99
C VAL A 185 -1.72 -3.07 -12.40
N ASP A 186 -1.13 -2.12 -13.11
CA ASP A 186 -1.78 -0.88 -13.56
C ASP A 186 -2.48 -0.13 -12.41
N GLY A 187 -1.87 -0.18 -11.21
CA GLY A 187 -2.38 0.49 -10.00
C GLY A 187 -3.44 -0.28 -9.22
N VAL A 188 -3.81 -1.49 -9.65
CA VAL A 188 -4.80 -2.36 -8.98
C VAL A 188 -4.11 -3.52 -8.27
N PHE A 189 -4.47 -3.78 -7.02
CA PHE A 189 -3.96 -4.93 -6.28
C PHE A 189 -4.29 -6.23 -7.02
N THR A 190 -3.27 -7.06 -7.23
CA THR A 190 -3.39 -8.31 -7.98
C THR A 190 -3.16 -9.51 -7.07
N GLU A 191 -2.08 -9.49 -6.28
CA GLU A 191 -1.70 -10.65 -5.47
C GLU A 191 -0.77 -10.27 -4.32
N ALA A 192 -0.92 -10.96 -3.18
CA ALA A 192 0.10 -11.03 -2.14
C ALA A 192 1.07 -12.18 -2.48
N LEU A 193 2.25 -11.86 -2.99
CA LEU A 193 3.23 -12.83 -3.47
C LEU A 193 3.91 -13.56 -2.32
N THR A 194 4.15 -14.86 -2.52
CA THR A 194 5.05 -15.64 -1.67
C THR A 194 6.48 -15.53 -2.19
N SER A 195 7.44 -15.27 -1.30
CA SER A 195 8.85 -15.16 -1.68
C SER A 195 9.36 -16.40 -2.42
N GLY A 196 9.97 -16.19 -3.58
CA GLY A 196 10.50 -17.23 -4.46
C GLY A 196 9.43 -17.99 -5.26
N ALA A 197 8.14 -17.72 -5.04
CA ALA A 197 7.05 -18.33 -5.80
C ALA A 197 6.71 -17.51 -7.05
N VAL A 198 6.18 -18.20 -8.06
CA VAL A 198 5.68 -17.58 -9.29
C VAL A 198 4.30 -16.98 -9.01
N SER A 199 4.06 -15.75 -9.44
CA SER A 199 2.75 -15.11 -9.37
C SER A 199 1.70 -15.82 -10.23
N ALA A 200 0.44 -15.47 -10.04
CA ALA A 200 -0.61 -15.70 -11.03
C ALA A 200 -0.22 -15.09 -12.40
N SER A 201 -0.80 -15.65 -13.46
CA SER A 201 -0.56 -15.18 -14.84
C SER A 201 -1.06 -13.74 -15.03
N ILE A 202 -0.16 -12.85 -15.38
CA ILE A 202 -0.45 -11.47 -15.78
C ILE A 202 -0.69 -11.49 -17.30
N GLY A 203 -1.96 -11.47 -17.69
CA GLY A 203 -2.39 -11.61 -19.08
C GLY A 203 -2.66 -10.30 -19.81
N THR A 204 -3.43 -10.43 -20.89
CA THR A 204 -3.99 -9.35 -21.71
C THR A 204 -2.98 -8.38 -22.33
N PHE A 205 -1.75 -8.83 -22.57
CA PHE A 205 -0.82 -8.09 -23.43
C PHE A 205 -1.24 -8.25 -24.89
N GLY A 206 -1.70 -7.17 -25.51
CA GLY A 206 -1.85 -7.04 -26.97
C GLY A 206 -0.53 -6.75 -27.67
N THR A 207 -0.56 -6.67 -29.01
CA THR A 207 0.58 -6.25 -29.83
C THR A 207 0.99 -4.83 -29.45
N GLN A 208 2.27 -4.57 -29.19
CA GLN A 208 2.78 -3.24 -28.81
C GLN A 208 2.04 -2.65 -27.59
N SER A 209 1.86 -3.46 -26.55
CA SER A 209 1.18 -3.05 -25.31
C SER A 209 2.09 -3.17 -24.11
N SER A 210 1.80 -2.38 -23.07
CA SER A 210 2.55 -2.38 -21.82
C SER A 210 1.62 -2.42 -20.62
N LYS A 211 2.14 -2.95 -19.52
CA LYS A 211 1.52 -2.88 -18.19
C LYS A 211 2.56 -2.40 -17.18
N LYS A 212 2.10 -1.61 -16.21
CA LYS A 212 2.93 -1.18 -15.07
C LYS A 212 2.75 -2.20 -13.95
N LEU A 213 3.85 -2.79 -13.50
CA LEU A 213 3.87 -3.70 -12.36
C LEU A 213 4.57 -2.97 -11.21
N ASP A 214 3.85 -2.68 -10.14
CA ASP A 214 4.42 -2.13 -8.91
C ASP A 214 4.48 -3.22 -7.85
N ILE A 215 5.68 -3.54 -7.39
CA ILE A 215 5.94 -4.55 -6.37
C ILE A 215 6.33 -3.82 -5.10
N ILE A 216 5.46 -3.86 -4.11
CA ILE A 216 5.63 -3.19 -2.84
C ILE A 216 6.14 -4.21 -1.84
N VAL A 217 7.30 -3.94 -1.26
CA VAL A 217 7.93 -4.85 -0.31
C VAL A 217 8.33 -4.13 0.97
N TRP A 218 8.03 -4.73 2.10
CA TRP A 218 8.44 -4.21 3.40
C TRP A 218 8.65 -5.33 4.40
N GLU A 219 9.55 -5.07 5.33
CA GLU A 219 9.71 -5.83 6.56
C GLU A 219 8.85 -5.17 7.63
N SER A 220 8.48 -5.93 8.67
CA SER A 220 7.73 -5.36 9.79
C SER A 220 8.48 -4.17 10.41
N GLY A 221 7.76 -3.06 10.62
CA GLY A 221 8.29 -1.82 11.19
C GLY A 221 9.27 -1.06 10.29
N LYS A 222 9.28 -1.31 8.97
CA LYS A 222 10.13 -0.60 8.01
C LYS A 222 9.33 0.13 6.92
N ILE A 223 9.96 1.16 6.37
CA ILE A 223 9.43 1.96 5.26
C ILE A 223 9.48 1.09 3.98
N PRO A 224 8.37 0.95 3.22
CA PRO A 224 8.33 0.09 2.04
C PRO A 224 9.26 0.56 0.93
N LYS A 225 9.72 -0.39 0.12
CA LYS A 225 10.31 -0.13 -1.19
C LYS A 225 9.32 -0.53 -2.28
N VAL A 226 9.23 0.31 -3.31
CA VAL A 226 8.43 0.03 -4.50
C VAL A 226 9.40 -0.25 -5.65
N TYR A 227 9.30 -1.44 -6.22
CA TYR A 227 9.97 -1.80 -7.47
C TYR A 227 8.96 -1.68 -8.60
N THR A 228 9.21 -0.77 -9.54
CA THR A 228 8.35 -0.54 -10.71
C THR A 228 8.96 -1.22 -11.94
N ILE A 229 8.19 -2.07 -12.60
CA ILE A 229 8.56 -2.73 -13.84
C ILE A 229 7.58 -2.31 -14.92
N ILE A 230 8.09 -1.78 -16.03
CA ILE A 230 7.31 -1.61 -17.26
C ILE A 230 7.48 -2.87 -18.09
N ALA A 231 6.46 -3.72 -18.09
CA ALA A 231 6.44 -4.96 -18.84
C ALA A 231 5.77 -4.71 -20.20
N THR A 232 6.46 -4.97 -21.31
CA THR A 232 6.01 -4.59 -22.66
C THR A 232 6.13 -5.75 -23.64
N ARG A 233 5.03 -6.04 -24.34
CA ARG A 233 5.03 -6.93 -25.49
C ARG A 233 5.20 -6.10 -26.76
N THR A 234 6.29 -6.29 -27.49
CA THR A 234 6.68 -5.41 -28.61
C THR A 234 6.11 -5.83 -29.96
N THR A 235 5.57 -7.04 -30.09
CA THR A 235 4.93 -7.55 -31.31
C THR A 235 3.66 -8.31 -31.03
#